data_AF-A0A6N6S0N6-F1
#
_entry.id   AF-A0A6N6S0N6-F1
#
_cell.length_a   1.000
_cell.length_b   1.000
_cell.length_c   1.000
_cell.angle_alpha   90.00
_cell.angle_beta   90.00
_cell.angle_gamma   90.00
#
_symmetry.space_group_name_H-M   'P 1'
#
loop_
_entity.id
_entity.type
_entity.pdbx_description
1 polymer ?
#
loop_
_entity_poly.entity_id
_entity_poly.type
_entity_poly.pdbx_seq_one_letter_code
_entity_poly.pdbx_strand_id
1 'polypeptide(L)' 'IRDALDILTSREEEIIRLRFGIDQDSTYTLDEIGRRFDLTRERIRQIEKRALEKLATSEMGEILRSFLAR' A
#
# COMPACT_ATOMS: atom_id res chain seq x y z
N ILE A 1 -11.31 -3.30 -3.46
CA ILE A 1 -9.91 -3.19 -2.98
C ILE A 1 -8.95 -3.02 -4.14
N ARG A 2 -8.96 -3.87 -5.17
CA ARG A 2 -8.08 -3.69 -6.36
C ARG A 2 -8.24 -2.31 -7.01
N ASP A 3 -9.48 -1.91 -7.28
CA ASP A 3 -9.78 -0.59 -7.87
C ASP A 3 -9.38 0.60 -6.97
N ALA A 4 -9.22 0.36 -5.65
CA ALA A 4 -8.74 1.39 -4.74
C ALA A 4 -7.25 1.68 -4.94
N LEU A 5 -6.48 0.71 -5.43
CA LEU A 5 -5.04 0.84 -5.66
C LEU A 5 -4.73 1.61 -6.94
N ASP A 6 -5.67 1.77 -7.87
CA ASP A 6 -5.48 2.47 -9.15
C ASP A 6 -5.12 3.96 -8.98
N ILE A 7 -5.37 4.55 -7.80
CA ILE A 7 -4.97 5.93 -7.49
C ILE A 7 -3.48 6.05 -7.15
N LEU A 8 -2.82 4.93 -6.89
CA LEU A 8 -1.41 4.88 -6.55
C LEU A 8 -0.55 4.83 -7.81
N THR A 9 0.68 5.31 -7.72
CA THR A 9 1.66 5.02 -8.77
C THR A 9 1.98 3.52 -8.77
N SER A 10 2.40 2.96 -9.91
CA SER A 10 2.71 1.51 -10.01
C SER A 10 3.70 1.03 -8.94
N ARG A 11 4.66 1.89 -8.55
CA ARG A 11 5.62 1.58 -7.48
C ARG A 11 4.99 1.60 -6.09
N GLU A 12 4.12 2.56 -5.81
CA GLU A 12 3.37 2.61 -4.54
C GLU A 12 2.43 1.41 -4.42
N GLU A 13 1.70 1.11 -5.50
CA GLU A 13 0.82 -0.06 -5.60
C GLU A 13 1.58 -1.36 -5.32
N GLU A 14 2.71 -1.59 -5.98
CA GLU A 14 3.50 -2.80 -5.81
C GLU A 14 4.03 -2.94 -4.37
N ILE A 15 4.50 -1.83 -3.76
CA ILE A 15 4.92 -1.81 -2.36
C ILE A 15 3.76 -2.17 -1.43
N ILE A 16 2.57 -1.60 -1.65
CA ILE A 16 1.37 -1.90 -0.84
C ILE A 16 0.93 -3.36 -1.03
N ARG A 17 0.94 -3.88 -2.25
CA ARG A 17 0.62 -5.29 -2.54
C ARG A 17 1.53 -6.24 -1.79
N LEU A 18 2.85 -6.03 -1.88
CA LEU A 18 3.84 -6.85 -1.16
C LEU A 18 3.71 -6.73 0.36
N ARG A 19 3.47 -5.51 0.86
CA ARG A 19 3.38 -5.26 2.30
C ARG A 19 2.18 -5.96 2.95
N PHE A 20 1.03 -5.90 2.28
CA PHE A 20 -0.24 -6.39 2.81
C PHE A 20 -0.70 -7.74 2.22
N GLY A 21 0.10 -8.34 1.33
CA GLY A 21 -0.22 -9.63 0.72
C GLY A 21 -1.35 -9.58 -0.29
N ILE A 22 -1.60 -8.43 -0.92
CA ILE A 22 -2.71 -8.25 -1.87
C ILE A 22 -2.29 -8.86 -3.20
N ASP A 23 -2.98 -9.92 -3.63
CA ASP A 23 -2.64 -10.72 -4.80
C ASP A 23 -1.20 -11.27 -4.74
N GLN A 24 -0.73 -11.60 -3.53
CA GLN A 24 0.56 -12.24 -3.26
C GLN A 24 0.36 -13.42 -2.31
N ASP A 25 1.24 -14.42 -2.38
CA ASP A 25 1.18 -15.60 -1.51
C ASP A 25 1.61 -15.30 -0.06
N SER A 26 2.31 -14.20 0.16
CA SER A 26 2.83 -13.80 1.47
C SER A 26 3.01 -12.28 1.61
N THR A 27 3.16 -11.82 2.85
CA THR A 27 3.49 -10.44 3.19
C THR A 27 5.00 -10.26 3.36
N TYR A 28 5.52 -9.11 2.94
CA TYR A 28 6.93 -8.76 3.08
C TYR A 28 7.15 -7.64 4.11
N THR A 29 8.31 -7.66 4.76
CA THR A 29 8.77 -6.59 5.66
C THR A 29 9.31 -5.39 4.88
N LEU A 30 9.38 -4.21 5.53
CA LEU A 30 9.96 -3.01 4.93
C LEU A 30 11.42 -3.20 4.48
N ASP A 31 12.18 -4.03 5.20
CA ASP A 31 13.58 -4.33 4.85
C ASP A 31 13.67 -5.23 3.61
N GLU A 32 12.83 -6.27 3.52
CA GLU A 32 12.79 -7.16 2.34
C GLU A 32 12.34 -6.42 1.09
N ILE A 33 11.31 -5.58 1.22
CA ILE A 33 10.85 -4.71 0.14
C ILE A 33 11.98 -3.73 -0.22
N GLY A 34 12.66 -3.13 0.77
CA GLY A 34 13.79 -2.24 0.55
C GLY A 34 14.88 -2.87 -0.31
N ARG A 35 15.28 -4.10 0.02
CA ARG A 35 16.26 -4.86 -0.78
C ARG A 35 15.80 -5.11 -2.22
N ARG A 36 14.52 -5.41 -2.43
CA ARG A 36 13.95 -5.67 -3.78
C ARG A 36 13.93 -4.43 -4.67
N PHE A 37 13.71 -3.26 -4.08
CA PHE A 37 13.59 -1.99 -4.80
C PHE A 37 14.87 -1.14 -4.80
N ASP A 38 15.98 -1.67 -4.27
CA ASP A 38 17.24 -0.96 -4.02
C ASP A 38 17.02 0.36 -3.25
N LEU A 39 16.25 0.26 -2.16
CA LEU A 39 15.88 1.38 -1.30
C LEU A 39 16.15 1.04 0.17
N THR A 40 16.40 2.09 0.96
CA THR A 40 16.47 1.94 2.41
C THR A 40 15.08 1.63 2.97
N ARG A 41 15.06 0.95 4.13
CA ARG A 41 13.84 0.70 4.92
C ARG A 41 13.02 1.96 5.15
N GLU A 42 13.69 3.05 5.50
CA GLU A 42 13.05 4.33 5.78
C GLU A 42 12.40 4.90 4.52
N ARG A 43 13.03 4.73 3.35
CA ARG A 43 12.42 5.14 2.09
C ARG A 43 11.16 4.34 1.78
N ILE A 44 11.16 3.03 2.01
CA ILE A 44 9.94 2.20 1.86
C ILE A 44 8.85 2.68 2.83
N ARG A 45 9.18 2.93 4.10
CA ARG A 45 8.23 3.44 5.10
C ARG A 45 7.59 4.77 4.68
N GLN A 46 8.37 5.67 4.09
CA GLN A 46 7.87 6.95 3.58
C GLN A 46 6.90 6.76 2.41
N ILE A 47 7.21 5.83 1.49
CA ILE A 47 6.34 5.53 0.34
C ILE A 47 5.04 4.88 0.84
N GLU A 48 5.13 3.89 1.73
CA GLU A 48 3.98 3.24 2.37
C GLU A 48 3.06 4.27 3.03
N LYS A 49 3.62 5.17 3.85
CA LYS A 49 2.83 6.22 4.51
C LYS A 49 2.08 7.10 3.51
N ARG A 50 2.75 7.58 2.45
CA ARG A 50 2.11 8.43 1.42
C ARG A 50 1.02 7.69 0.66
N ALA A 51 1.26 6.42 0.32
CA ALA A 51 0.26 5.60 -0.35
C ALA A 51 -0.97 5.37 0.54
N LEU A 52 -0.78 5.06 1.82
CA LEU A 52 -1.88 4.92 2.79
C LEU A 52 -2.66 6.23 2.98
N GLU A 53 -1.98 7.38 3.02
CA GLU A 53 -2.65 8.69 3.07
C GLU A 53 -3.54 8.92 1.84
N LYS A 54 -3.04 8.64 0.62
CA LYS A 54 -3.83 8.73 -0.62
C LYS A 54 -5.05 7.81 -0.58
N LEU A 55 -4.87 6.56 -0.17
CA LEU A 55 -5.97 5.60 -0.04
C LEU A 55 -7.00 6.09 0.98
N ALA A 56 -6.54 6.61 2.13
CA ALA A 56 -7.40 7.08 3.19
C ALA A 56 -8.23 8.31 2.78
N THR A 57 -7.71 9.21 1.95
CA THR A 57 -8.45 10.41 1.51
C THR A 57 -9.22 10.21 0.20
N SER A 58 -9.16 9.02 -0.39
CA SER A 58 -9.92 8.71 -1.61
C SER A 58 -11.40 8.46 -1.31
N GLU A 59 -12.26 8.72 -2.30
CA GLU A 59 -13.70 8.39 -2.24
C GLU A 59 -13.91 6.90 -1.89
N MET A 60 -13.09 6.01 -2.46
CA MET A 60 -13.10 4.58 -2.13
C MET A 60 -12.69 4.30 -0.68
N GLY A 61 -11.77 5.09 -0.10
CA GLY A 61 -11.39 5.00 1.30
C GLY A 61 -12.52 5.38 2.26
N GLU A 62 -13.32 6.38 1.90
CA GLU A 62 -14.54 6.74 2.65
C GLU A 62 -15.59 5.64 2.59
N ILE A 63 -15.81 5.08 1.39
CA ILE A 63 -16.69 3.95 1.16
C ILE A 63 -16.25 2.73 2.00
N LEU A 64 -14.97 2.37 1.98
CA LEU A 64 -14.43 1.25 2.76
C LEU A 64 -14.58 1.46 4.27
N ARG A 65 -14.38 2.69 4.78
CA ARG A 65 -14.65 3.00 6.19
C ARG A 65 -16.13 2.83 6.55
N SER A 66 -17.05 3.18 5.65
CA SER A 66 -18.49 3.01 5.89
C SER A 66 -18.90 1.54 6.05
N PHE A 67 -18.20 0.61 5.39
CA PHE A 67 -18.41 -0.83 5.53
C PHE A 67 -17.88 -1.41 6.85
N LEU A 68 -16.85 -0.80 7.46
CA LEU A 68 -16.27 -1.24 8.74
C LEU A 68 -16.99 -0.66 9.97
N ALA A 69 -17.78 0.40 9.79
CA ALA A 69 -18.52 1.07 10.85
C ALA A 69 -19.90 0.43 11.16
N ARG A 70 -20.09 -0.84 10.78
CA ARG A 70 -21.34 -1.61 10.98
C ARG A 70 -21.11 -2.81 11.90
#